data_AF-A0A9P0YX70-F1
#
_entry.id   AF-A0A9P0YX70-F1
#
_cell.length_a   1.000
_cell.length_b   1.000
_cell.length_c   1.000
_cell.angle_alpha   90.00
_cell.angle_beta   90.00
_cell.angle_gamma   90.00
#
_symmetry.space_group_name_H-M   'P 1'
#
loop_
_entity.id
_entity.type
_entity.pdbx_description
1 polymer ?
#
loop_
_entity_poly.entity_id
_entity_poly.type
_entity_poly.pdbx_seq_one_letter_code
_entity_poly.pdbx_strand_id
1 'polypeptide(L)'
;MDAQVLGRLSSSFSLQFRSKQVLFPVSGDPISPRRRNCPFSIKAEIRSGSNRSGKEFDYAAYEAERLRLDAAARQSMAETSERETRNESDPKAWKWAIRKRIWDLMEALNVAQFPRPVHHRIPNFVGASVAAKKVSELDVFKAANCVKVNPDTPQKQVRFLTLNGRKILLTPQPRLRTGFFSLLEPSQALLSPDTLKEACTSAGVAKYGKPIGLDEKIRVDIIVIGSVAVDPTTGARLGKGEGFAELEYGMLRYMGAIDDSTPIVTSVHDKQLVGDIPVEKLLIHDVPVDIICTPTQVIFTNTTIPKPQGIYWEELSPEKLSQILILRELKSRIEQETGQKLPCGPSEKLPPTARRGRH
;
A
#
# COMPACT_ATOMS: atom_id res chain seq x y z
N MET A 1 -72.48 -0.66 14.39
CA MET A 1 -72.15 -0.59 12.95
C MET A 1 -70.96 -1.51 12.69
N ASP A 2 -71.33 -2.77 12.48
CA ASP A 2 -70.59 -3.88 11.85
C ASP A 2 -70.06 -3.48 10.45
N ALA A 3 -69.17 -4.17 9.75
CA ALA A 3 -68.15 -5.19 9.97
C ALA A 3 -67.36 -5.31 8.64
N GLN A 4 -66.29 -6.11 8.66
CA GLN A 4 -65.63 -6.81 7.53
C GLN A 4 -64.60 -6.02 6.68
N VAL A 5 -63.29 -6.31 6.73
CA VAL A 5 -62.50 -7.53 6.36
C VAL A 5 -61.93 -7.40 4.94
N LEU A 6 -60.60 -7.34 4.83
CA LEU A 6 -59.78 -8.24 3.99
C LEU A 6 -58.29 -7.93 4.17
N GLY A 7 -57.58 -8.86 4.82
CA GLY A 7 -56.13 -8.85 4.91
C GLY A 7 -55.46 -9.40 3.65
N ARG A 8 -54.16 -9.13 3.51
CA ARG A 8 -53.19 -10.02 2.87
C ARG A 8 -51.86 -9.92 3.62
N LEU A 9 -51.51 -11.04 4.24
CA LEU A 9 -50.17 -11.37 4.70
C LEU A 9 -49.25 -11.50 3.49
N SER A 10 -48.10 -10.83 3.48
CA SER A 10 -46.94 -11.26 2.69
C SER A 10 -45.74 -11.34 3.61
N SER A 11 -45.38 -12.57 3.95
CA SER A 11 -44.13 -12.94 4.60
C SER A 11 -42.95 -12.61 3.69
N SER A 12 -42.16 -11.60 4.05
CA SER A 12 -40.82 -11.41 3.48
C SER A 12 -39.80 -12.14 4.34
N PHE A 13 -39.34 -13.29 3.85
CA PHE A 13 -38.19 -14.01 4.36
C PHE A 13 -36.95 -13.09 4.36
N SER A 14 -36.50 -12.70 5.55
CA SER A 14 -35.18 -12.11 5.76
C SER A 14 -34.13 -13.22 5.67
N LEU A 15 -33.49 -13.39 4.51
CA LEU A 15 -32.25 -14.16 4.41
C LEU A 15 -31.11 -13.37 5.07
N GLN A 16 -30.86 -13.63 6.35
CA GLN A 16 -29.61 -13.26 7.01
C GLN A 16 -28.48 -14.10 6.39
N PHE A 17 -27.71 -13.51 5.48
CA PHE A 17 -26.40 -14.04 5.12
C PHE A 17 -25.45 -13.84 6.31
N ARG A 18 -25.39 -14.84 7.20
CA ARG A 18 -24.28 -14.98 8.15
C ARG A 18 -23.03 -15.40 7.39
N SER A 19 -22.24 -14.42 6.96
CA SER A 19 -20.82 -14.64 6.69
C SER A 19 -20.16 -15.07 7.99
N LYS A 20 -19.72 -16.33 8.07
CA LYS A 20 -18.86 -16.81 9.16
C LYS A 20 -17.49 -16.17 8.98
N GLN A 21 -17.28 -15.03 9.63
CA GLN A 21 -15.95 -14.50 9.88
C GLN A 21 -15.22 -15.47 10.82
N VAL A 22 -14.04 -15.92 10.41
CA VAL A 22 -13.11 -16.62 11.29
C VAL A 22 -12.49 -15.55 12.20
N LEU A 23 -13.11 -15.31 13.35
CA LEU A 23 -12.52 -14.54 14.44
C LEU A 23 -11.50 -15.42 15.16
N PHE A 24 -10.25 -14.97 15.22
CA PHE A 24 -9.24 -15.52 16.12
C PHE A 24 -9.58 -15.13 17.57
N PRO A 25 -9.52 -16.05 18.55
CA PRO A 25 -9.76 -15.71 19.94
C PRO A 25 -8.56 -14.94 20.51
N VAL A 26 -8.77 -13.67 20.86
CA VAL A 26 -7.87 -12.94 21.76
C VAL A 26 -8.29 -13.27 23.19
N SER A 27 -7.43 -13.96 23.93
CA SER A 27 -7.60 -14.19 25.36
C SER A 27 -6.36 -13.70 26.10
N GLY A 28 -6.56 -12.89 27.14
CA GLY A 28 -5.48 -12.46 28.05
C GLY A 28 -5.75 -11.10 28.72
N ASP A 29 -6.37 -11.14 29.89
CA ASP A 29 -6.55 -10.02 30.84
C ASP A 29 -5.24 -9.38 31.33
N PRO A 30 -5.28 -8.15 31.90
CA PRO A 30 -4.10 -7.31 32.10
C PRO A 30 -3.35 -7.64 33.40
N ILE A 31 -2.02 -7.82 33.31
CA ILE A 31 -1.13 -7.96 34.47
C ILE A 31 -0.35 -6.65 34.68
N SER A 32 -0.52 -6.05 35.86
CA SER A 32 0.19 -4.83 36.31
C SER A 32 1.68 -5.07 36.59
N PRO A 33 2.52 -4.02 36.67
CA PRO A 33 3.96 -4.14 36.57
C PRO A 33 4.60 -4.47 37.93
N ARG A 34 5.29 -5.61 38.02
CA ARG A 34 6.30 -5.83 39.07
C ARG A 34 7.70 -5.87 38.47
N ARG A 35 8.49 -4.87 38.84
CA ARG A 35 9.95 -4.82 38.67
C ARG A 35 10.58 -6.10 39.24
N ARG A 36 11.32 -6.84 38.42
CA ARG A 36 12.39 -7.72 38.87
C ARG A 36 13.60 -7.58 37.95
N ASN A 37 14.69 -7.11 38.54
CA ASN A 37 16.03 -7.18 37.98
C ASN A 37 16.40 -8.65 37.75
N CYS A 38 16.93 -8.98 36.57
CA CYS A 38 17.80 -10.13 36.37
C CYS A 38 18.99 -9.72 35.48
N PRO A 39 20.24 -10.04 35.89
CA PRO A 39 21.45 -9.69 35.17
C PRO A 39 21.87 -10.85 34.26
N PHE A 40 21.82 -10.70 32.94
CA PHE A 40 22.53 -11.60 32.03
C PHE A 40 23.02 -10.82 30.81
N SER A 41 24.32 -10.53 30.81
CA SER A 41 25.06 -10.11 29.62
C SER A 41 25.24 -11.35 28.74
N ILE A 42 24.51 -11.41 27.62
CA ILE A 42 24.80 -12.33 26.53
C ILE A 42 25.29 -11.47 25.37
N LYS A 43 26.60 -11.47 25.16
CA LYS A 43 27.20 -11.04 23.90
C LYS A 43 26.69 -11.99 22.82
N ALA A 44 25.69 -11.56 22.04
CA ALA A 44 25.30 -12.26 20.83
C ALA A 44 26.33 -11.91 19.73
N GLU A 45 27.20 -12.87 19.42
CA GLU A 45 28.00 -12.83 18.21
C GLU A 45 27.07 -12.81 16.99
N ILE A 46 27.15 -11.71 16.23
CA ILE A 46 26.48 -11.56 14.95
C ILE A 46 27.17 -12.52 13.98
N ARG A 47 26.55 -13.68 13.72
CA ARG A 47 26.88 -14.50 12.55
C ARG A 47 26.35 -13.78 11.33
N SER A 48 27.24 -13.10 10.61
CA SER A 48 26.99 -12.58 9.27
C SER A 48 26.69 -13.76 8.33
N GLY A 49 25.41 -14.01 8.07
CA GLY A 49 24.97 -14.88 6.99
C GLY A 49 25.22 -14.23 5.64
N SER A 50 26.49 -14.12 5.22
CA SER A 50 26.86 -13.73 3.87
C SER A 50 26.78 -14.94 2.96
N ASN A 51 25.58 -15.25 2.49
CA ASN A 51 25.40 -16.05 1.28
C ASN A 51 24.99 -15.12 0.13
N ARG A 52 25.92 -14.23 -0.26
CA ARG A 52 25.86 -13.54 -1.54
C ARG A 52 27.04 -14.07 -2.36
N SER A 53 26.75 -14.71 -3.48
CA SER A 53 27.73 -14.86 -4.55
C SER A 53 28.31 -13.46 -4.84
N GLY A 54 29.63 -13.33 -4.91
CA GLY A 54 30.33 -12.04 -5.06
C GLY A 54 30.16 -11.35 -6.40
N LYS A 55 28.96 -11.42 -7.01
CA LYS A 55 28.61 -10.64 -8.19
C LYS A 55 28.22 -9.23 -7.75
N GLU A 56 28.93 -8.25 -8.28
CA GLU A 56 28.60 -6.83 -8.16
C GLU A 56 27.17 -6.57 -8.67
N PHE A 57 26.41 -5.70 -7.98
CA PHE A 57 25.03 -5.38 -8.36
C PHE A 57 25.03 -4.56 -9.66
N ASP A 58 24.56 -5.15 -10.75
CA ASP A 58 24.43 -4.46 -12.04
C ASP A 58 23.26 -3.47 -12.03
N TYR A 59 23.59 -2.24 -11.64
CA TYR A 59 22.64 -1.13 -11.54
C TYR A 59 21.98 -0.81 -12.89
N ALA A 60 22.75 -0.85 -13.99
CA ALA A 60 22.28 -0.46 -15.30
C ALA A 60 21.27 -1.48 -15.84
N ALA A 61 21.57 -2.78 -15.73
CA ALA A 61 20.65 -3.85 -16.13
C ALA A 61 19.37 -3.83 -15.29
N TYR A 62 19.48 -3.61 -13.98
CA TYR A 62 18.32 -3.52 -13.09
C TYR A 62 17.39 -2.37 -13.48
N GLU A 63 17.92 -1.15 -13.67
CA GLU A 63 17.09 0.00 -14.04
C GLU A 63 16.50 -0.13 -15.45
N ALA A 64 17.24 -0.68 -16.41
CA ALA A 64 16.73 -0.93 -17.76
C ALA A 64 15.53 -1.89 -17.74
N GLU A 65 15.63 -3.01 -17.03
CA GLU A 65 14.54 -3.98 -16.91
C GLU A 65 13.34 -3.38 -16.15
N ARG A 66 13.60 -2.66 -15.05
CA ARG A 66 12.57 -1.95 -14.29
C ARG A 66 11.80 -0.97 -15.18
N LEU A 67 12.51 -0.13 -15.94
CA LEU A 67 11.92 0.85 -16.84
C LEU A 67 11.07 0.20 -17.94
N ARG A 68 11.57 -0.88 -18.56
CA ARG A 68 10.86 -1.64 -19.59
C ARG A 68 9.55 -2.21 -19.05
N LEU A 69 9.62 -2.86 -17.89
CA LEU A 69 8.48 -3.41 -17.18
C LEU A 69 7.48 -2.35 -16.73
N ASP A 70 7.99 -1.18 -16.32
CA ASP A 70 7.15 -0.05 -15.93
C ASP A 70 6.39 0.54 -17.12
N ALA A 71 7.06 0.69 -18.27
CA ALA A 71 6.45 1.13 -19.51
C ALA A 71 5.34 0.16 -19.98
N ALA A 72 5.61 -1.16 -19.96
CA ALA A 72 4.65 -2.16 -20.40
C ALA A 72 3.33 -2.14 -19.61
N ALA A 73 3.37 -1.99 -18.28
CA ALA A 73 2.10 -1.87 -17.55
C ALA A 73 1.44 -0.51 -17.70
N ARG A 74 2.19 0.59 -17.88
CA ARG A 74 1.55 1.88 -18.18
C ARG A 74 0.77 1.80 -19.49
N GLN A 75 1.33 1.17 -20.52
CA GLN A 75 0.64 0.94 -21.78
C GLN A 75 -0.64 0.13 -21.57
N SER A 76 -0.56 -0.99 -20.84
CA SER A 76 -1.77 -1.77 -20.57
C SER A 76 -2.77 -1.04 -19.66
N MET A 77 -2.33 -0.23 -18.71
CA MET A 77 -3.22 0.60 -17.89
C MET A 77 -3.95 1.64 -18.76
N ALA A 78 -3.27 2.22 -19.76
CA ALA A 78 -3.89 3.09 -20.76
C ALA A 78 -4.95 2.36 -21.58
N GLU A 79 -4.62 1.17 -22.11
CA GLU A 79 -5.57 0.37 -22.88
C GLU A 79 -6.79 -0.09 -22.05
N THR A 80 -6.58 -0.44 -20.78
CA THR A 80 -7.68 -0.82 -19.86
C THR A 80 -8.54 0.40 -19.55
N SER A 81 -7.92 1.51 -19.20
CA SER A 81 -8.59 2.79 -18.97
C SER A 81 -9.48 3.23 -20.14
N GLU A 82 -8.97 3.17 -21.38
CA GLU A 82 -9.73 3.54 -22.57
C GLU A 82 -10.95 2.64 -22.77
N ARG A 83 -10.89 1.39 -22.31
CA ARG A 83 -12.01 0.45 -22.33
C ARG A 83 -13.01 0.72 -21.21
N GLU A 84 -12.53 0.95 -19.99
CA GLU A 84 -13.37 1.31 -18.84
C GLU A 84 -14.12 2.63 -19.09
N THR A 85 -13.47 3.63 -19.70
CA THR A 85 -14.10 4.91 -20.05
C THR A 85 -15.23 4.72 -21.07
N ARG A 86 -15.11 3.74 -21.97
CA ARG A 86 -16.14 3.42 -22.98
C ARG A 86 -17.28 2.57 -22.42
N ASN A 87 -17.10 1.97 -21.25
CA ASN A 87 -18.10 1.14 -20.60
C ASN A 87 -18.63 1.81 -19.34
N GLU A 88 -19.61 2.70 -19.52
CA GLU A 88 -20.27 3.43 -18.41
C GLU A 88 -20.93 2.51 -17.35
N SER A 89 -21.14 1.22 -17.68
CA SER A 89 -21.67 0.23 -16.74
C SER A 89 -20.63 -0.34 -15.78
N ASP A 90 -19.33 -0.05 -15.95
CA ASP A 90 -18.29 -0.50 -15.03
C ASP A 90 -18.41 0.23 -13.68
N PRO A 91 -18.64 -0.50 -12.56
CA PRO A 91 -18.73 0.11 -11.23
C PRO A 91 -17.45 0.86 -10.79
N LYS A 92 -16.32 0.64 -11.46
CA LYS A 92 -15.04 1.31 -11.20
C LYS A 92 -14.77 2.52 -12.11
N ALA A 93 -15.62 2.79 -13.12
CA ALA A 93 -15.41 3.85 -14.11
C ALA A 93 -15.23 5.25 -13.47
N TRP A 94 -15.94 5.52 -12.38
CA TRP A 94 -15.83 6.80 -11.65
C TRP A 94 -14.42 7.06 -11.10
N LYS A 95 -13.72 6.01 -10.65
CA LYS A 95 -12.34 6.14 -10.13
C LYS A 95 -11.42 6.62 -11.25
N TRP A 96 -11.62 6.09 -12.46
CA TRP A 96 -10.84 6.50 -13.62
C TRP A 96 -11.08 7.95 -14.00
N ALA A 97 -12.34 8.40 -14.04
CA ALA A 97 -12.69 9.78 -14.38
C ALA A 97 -11.96 10.80 -13.49
N ILE A 98 -11.93 10.57 -12.17
CA ILE A 98 -11.21 11.44 -11.23
C ILE A 98 -9.69 11.38 -11.46
N ARG A 99 -9.12 10.18 -11.62
CA ARG A 99 -7.67 10.06 -11.89
C ARG A 99 -7.25 10.82 -13.15
N LYS A 100 -7.98 10.63 -14.25
CA LYS A 100 -7.73 11.31 -15.52
C LYS A 100 -7.81 12.82 -15.36
N ARG A 101 -8.88 13.32 -14.74
CA ARG A 101 -9.07 14.75 -14.46
C ARG A 101 -7.88 15.33 -13.69
N ILE A 102 -7.38 14.63 -12.68
CA ILE A 102 -6.25 15.12 -11.86
C ILE A 102 -4.92 15.04 -12.61
N TRP A 103 -4.65 13.96 -13.35
CA TRP A 103 -3.46 13.89 -14.20
C TRP A 103 -3.44 15.00 -15.24
N ASP A 104 -4.55 15.21 -15.96
CA ASP A 104 -4.70 16.27 -16.96
C ASP A 104 -4.50 17.66 -16.31
N LEU A 105 -5.11 17.89 -15.15
CA LEU A 105 -4.96 19.14 -14.40
C LEU A 105 -3.50 19.41 -14.00
N MET A 106 -2.79 18.39 -13.49
CA MET A 106 -1.41 18.56 -13.04
C MET A 106 -0.43 18.84 -14.20
N GLU A 107 -0.66 18.22 -15.35
CA GLU A 107 0.10 18.50 -16.58
C GLU A 107 -0.21 19.90 -17.11
N ALA A 108 -1.51 20.26 -17.20
CA ALA A 108 -1.96 21.54 -17.74
C ALA A 108 -1.49 22.74 -16.90
N LEU A 109 -1.51 22.61 -15.57
CA LEU A 109 -1.01 23.64 -14.66
C LEU A 109 0.53 23.63 -14.52
N ASN A 110 1.22 22.72 -15.21
CA ASN A 110 2.67 22.54 -15.13
C ASN A 110 3.19 22.38 -13.68
N VAL A 111 2.36 21.81 -12.80
CA VAL A 111 2.76 21.47 -11.42
C VAL A 111 3.36 20.06 -11.35
N ALA A 112 3.14 19.24 -12.38
CA ALA A 112 3.75 17.93 -12.53
C ALA A 112 5.28 18.02 -12.69
N GLN A 113 6.00 17.11 -12.02
CA GLN A 113 7.45 16.95 -12.11
C GLN A 113 7.81 15.60 -12.74
N PHE A 114 9.04 15.46 -13.23
CA PHE A 114 9.49 14.19 -13.81
C PHE A 114 9.40 13.04 -12.78
N PRO A 115 8.99 11.83 -13.19
CA PRO A 115 8.74 11.40 -14.58
C PRO A 115 7.39 11.89 -15.14
N ARG A 116 7.42 12.47 -16.34
CA ARG A 116 6.24 12.93 -17.11
C ARG A 116 6.02 12.06 -18.37
N PRO A 117 4.78 11.96 -18.89
CA PRO A 117 3.55 12.43 -18.26
C PRO A 117 3.20 11.63 -16.99
N VAL A 118 2.43 12.25 -16.08
CA VAL A 118 2.02 11.65 -14.79
C VAL A 118 0.90 10.62 -14.94
N HIS A 119 0.26 10.51 -16.10
CA HIS A 119 -0.76 9.50 -16.38
C HIS A 119 -0.29 8.09 -16.03
N HIS A 120 -1.17 7.35 -15.34
CA HIS A 120 -0.91 5.99 -14.83
C HIS A 120 0.19 5.92 -13.75
N ARG A 121 0.48 7.04 -13.08
CA ARG A 121 1.44 7.12 -11.97
C ARG A 121 0.82 7.81 -10.76
N ILE A 122 1.43 7.63 -9.60
CA ILE A 122 1.27 8.61 -8.52
C ILE A 122 2.02 9.88 -8.98
N PRO A 123 1.34 11.03 -9.16
CA PRO A 123 1.95 12.22 -9.77
C PRO A 123 3.12 12.73 -8.92
N ASN A 124 4.27 12.95 -9.55
CA ASN A 124 5.31 13.77 -8.93
C ASN A 124 4.98 15.25 -9.15
N PHE A 125 5.33 16.12 -8.21
CA PHE A 125 4.87 17.51 -8.22
C PHE A 125 5.87 18.52 -7.64
N VAL A 126 5.73 19.78 -8.07
CA VAL A 126 6.44 20.92 -7.48
C VAL A 126 6.07 21.04 -6.01
N GLY A 127 7.06 21.04 -5.11
CA GLY A 127 6.82 21.10 -3.67
C GLY A 127 6.67 19.73 -3.00
N ALA A 128 6.90 18.61 -3.70
CA ALA A 128 6.90 17.27 -3.08
C ALA A 128 7.83 17.17 -1.86
N SER A 129 8.99 17.83 -1.89
CA SER A 129 9.90 17.89 -0.73
C SER A 129 9.34 18.71 0.44
N VAL A 130 8.54 19.75 0.17
CA VAL A 130 7.87 20.56 1.20
C VAL A 130 6.76 19.75 1.87
N ALA A 131 5.93 19.06 1.08
CA ALA A 131 4.93 18.14 1.61
C ALA A 131 5.58 17.01 2.43
N ALA A 132 6.69 16.44 1.96
CA ALA A 132 7.45 15.43 2.69
C ALA A 132 8.02 15.96 4.01
N LYS A 133 8.46 17.23 4.06
CA LYS A 133 8.92 17.86 5.30
C LYS A 133 7.81 17.92 6.35
N LYS A 134 6.58 18.27 5.96
CA LYS A 134 5.42 18.25 6.86
C LYS A 134 5.13 16.86 7.41
N VAL A 135 5.28 15.81 6.59
CA VAL A 135 5.20 14.42 7.09
C VAL A 135 6.21 14.19 8.21
N SER A 136 7.45 14.67 8.07
CA SER A 136 8.47 14.51 9.12
C SER A 136 8.23 15.35 10.38
N GLU A 137 7.40 16.39 10.28
CA GLU A 137 7.03 17.26 11.40
C GLU A 137 5.84 16.71 12.20
N LEU A 138 5.13 15.68 11.71
CA LEU A 138 4.06 15.00 12.43
C LEU A 138 4.59 14.28 13.67
N ASP A 139 3.87 14.37 14.78
CA ASP A 139 4.28 13.69 16.02
C ASP A 139 4.26 12.16 15.88
N VAL A 140 3.29 11.62 15.14
CA VAL A 140 3.26 10.18 14.79
C VAL A 140 4.50 9.76 13.99
N PHE A 141 5.04 10.62 13.13
CA PHE A 141 6.27 10.31 12.40
C PHE A 141 7.50 10.44 13.28
N LYS A 142 7.58 11.49 14.12
CA LYS A 142 8.69 11.68 15.07
C LYS A 142 8.81 10.49 16.02
N ALA A 143 7.68 9.98 16.52
CA ALA A 143 7.62 8.85 17.44
C ALA A 143 7.84 7.48 16.77
N ALA A 144 7.64 7.36 15.45
CA ALA A 144 7.77 6.09 14.73
C ALA A 144 9.21 5.54 14.74
N ASN A 145 9.36 4.24 14.92
CA ASN A 145 10.60 3.50 14.72
C ASN A 145 10.66 2.87 13.33
N CYS A 146 9.51 2.40 12.82
CA CYS A 146 9.38 1.83 11.49
C CYS A 146 8.32 2.58 10.67
N VAL A 147 8.72 3.06 9.50
CA VAL A 147 7.86 3.79 8.56
C VAL A 147 7.77 2.98 7.28
N LYS A 148 6.56 2.58 6.89
CA LYS A 148 6.31 2.02 5.57
C LYS A 148 6.10 3.14 4.58
N VAL A 149 6.88 3.20 3.51
CA VAL A 149 6.75 4.24 2.48
C VAL A 149 6.67 3.57 1.10
N ASN A 150 5.67 3.92 0.30
CA ASN A 150 5.54 3.42 -1.07
C ASN A 150 6.73 3.87 -1.95
N PRO A 151 7.08 3.12 -3.02
CA PRO A 151 8.27 3.36 -3.81
C PRO A 151 8.10 4.51 -4.83
N ASP A 152 6.94 5.16 -4.88
CA ASP A 152 6.63 6.19 -5.86
C ASP A 152 7.58 7.40 -5.78
N THR A 153 7.85 8.03 -6.92
CA THR A 153 8.76 9.17 -7.05
C THR A 153 8.46 10.34 -6.10
N PRO A 154 7.21 10.85 -5.96
CA PRO A 154 6.92 11.95 -5.03
C PRO A 154 7.28 11.64 -3.56
N GLN A 155 7.39 10.37 -3.20
CA GLN A 155 7.67 9.95 -1.81
C GLN A 155 9.16 9.68 -1.56
N LYS A 156 10.03 9.90 -2.55
CA LYS A 156 11.49 9.73 -2.38
C LYS A 156 12.03 10.52 -1.20
N GLN A 157 11.56 11.76 -1.02
CA GLN A 157 11.99 12.59 0.09
C GLN A 157 11.50 12.06 1.46
N VAL A 158 10.32 11.45 1.52
CA VAL A 158 9.84 10.82 2.77
C VAL A 158 10.70 9.61 3.15
N ARG A 159 11.09 8.79 2.15
CA ARG A 159 12.08 7.70 2.36
C ARG A 159 13.41 8.23 2.89
N PHE A 160 13.88 9.34 2.32
CA PHE A 160 15.11 9.99 2.78
C PHE A 160 14.99 10.47 4.22
N LEU A 161 13.90 11.18 4.56
CA LEU A 161 13.66 11.68 5.92
C LEU A 161 13.51 10.54 6.94
N THR A 162 12.94 9.40 6.52
CA THR A 162 12.85 8.19 7.35
C THR A 162 14.25 7.67 7.71
N LEU A 163 15.09 7.41 6.71
CA LEU A 163 16.44 6.88 6.93
C LEU A 163 17.35 7.89 7.64
N ASN A 164 17.30 9.16 7.23
CA ASN A 164 18.05 10.25 7.86
C ASN A 164 17.63 10.48 9.32
N GLY A 165 16.35 10.26 9.63
CA GLY A 165 15.81 10.28 10.99
C GLY A 165 16.14 9.04 11.83
N ARG A 166 17.02 8.16 11.33
CA ARG A 166 17.42 6.89 11.96
C ARG A 166 16.22 5.99 12.28
N LYS A 167 15.25 5.93 11.36
CA LYS A 167 14.10 5.03 11.41
C LYS A 167 14.27 3.89 10.42
N ILE A 168 13.66 2.74 10.71
CA ILE A 168 13.56 1.63 9.76
C ILE A 168 12.63 2.06 8.62
N LEU A 169 13.11 1.92 7.39
CA LEU A 169 12.30 2.09 6.19
C LEU A 169 11.83 0.73 5.70
N LEU A 170 10.51 0.53 5.69
CA LEU A 170 9.88 -0.59 5.00
C LEU A 170 9.34 -0.11 3.65
N THR A 171 9.78 -0.70 2.55
CA THR A 171 9.31 -0.30 1.21
C THR A 171 8.93 -1.52 0.38
N PRO A 172 7.79 -1.51 -0.32
CA PRO A 172 7.42 -2.58 -1.23
C PRO A 172 8.50 -2.77 -2.30
N GLN A 173 8.78 -4.02 -2.67
CA GLN A 173 9.55 -4.26 -3.88
C GLN A 173 8.68 -3.93 -5.10
N PRO A 174 9.27 -3.40 -6.20
CA PRO A 174 8.50 -2.96 -7.36
C PRO A 174 7.46 -4.01 -7.81
N ARG A 175 6.17 -3.64 -7.68
CA ARG A 175 5.00 -4.39 -8.14
C ARG A 175 4.88 -5.81 -7.55
N LEU A 176 5.49 -6.07 -6.39
CA LEU A 176 5.49 -7.38 -5.73
C LEU A 176 6.00 -8.54 -6.61
N ARG A 177 6.82 -8.24 -7.63
CA ARG A 177 7.26 -9.22 -8.65
C ARG A 177 8.45 -10.06 -8.18
N THR A 178 9.40 -9.41 -7.51
CA THR A 178 10.68 -10.03 -7.09
C THR A 178 10.70 -10.36 -5.60
N GLY A 179 9.71 -9.89 -4.85
CA GLY A 179 9.60 -10.07 -3.42
C GLY A 179 8.50 -9.20 -2.83
N PHE A 180 8.33 -9.29 -1.52
CA PHE A 180 7.24 -8.67 -0.79
C PHE A 180 7.61 -7.24 -0.36
N PHE A 181 8.36 -7.10 0.73
CA PHE A 181 8.94 -5.84 1.18
C PHE A 181 10.47 -5.95 1.26
N SER A 182 11.13 -4.80 1.21
CA SER A 182 12.51 -4.64 1.61
C SER A 182 12.58 -3.74 2.83
N LEU A 183 13.38 -4.18 3.81
CA LEU A 183 13.67 -3.46 5.04
C LEU A 183 15.06 -2.82 4.90
N LEU A 184 15.13 -1.52 5.13
CA LEU A 184 16.38 -0.78 5.23
C LEU A 184 16.53 -0.26 6.66
N GLU A 185 17.54 -0.76 7.37
CA GLU A 185 17.90 -0.27 8.70
C GLU A 185 18.94 0.84 8.58
N PRO A 186 18.84 1.90 9.39
CA PRO A 186 19.84 2.95 9.46
C PRO A 186 21.11 2.41 10.14
N SER A 187 21.99 1.79 9.34
CA SER A 187 23.28 1.24 9.80
C SER A 187 24.44 2.20 9.51
N GLN A 188 25.61 1.94 10.11
CA GLN A 188 26.82 2.73 9.83
C GLN A 188 27.21 2.72 8.33
N ALA A 189 26.84 1.66 7.60
CA ALA A 189 27.09 1.53 6.17
C ALA A 189 26.19 2.44 5.29
N LEU A 190 25.12 3.03 5.84
CA LEU A 190 24.22 3.95 5.14
C LEU A 190 24.41 5.42 5.57
N LEU A 191 25.56 5.79 6.16
CA LEU A 191 25.73 7.11 6.78
C LEU A 191 26.14 8.24 5.82
N SER A 192 26.61 7.95 4.60
CA SER A 192 26.94 9.02 3.66
C SER A 192 25.66 9.63 3.07
N PRO A 193 25.57 10.96 2.90
CA PRO A 193 24.41 11.60 2.28
C PRO A 193 24.07 11.05 0.88
N ASP A 194 25.08 10.64 0.11
CA ASP A 194 24.89 10.10 -1.23
C ASP A 194 24.39 8.66 -1.19
N THR A 195 24.88 7.84 -0.27
CA THR A 195 24.35 6.49 -0.03
C THR A 195 22.90 6.54 0.45
N LEU A 196 22.52 7.51 1.31
CA LEU A 196 21.13 7.70 1.72
C LEU A 196 20.22 8.04 0.53
N LYS A 197 20.65 8.96 -0.33
CA LYS A 197 19.89 9.34 -1.53
C LYS A 197 19.75 8.17 -2.50
N GLU A 198 20.80 7.35 -2.66
CA GLU A 198 20.77 6.12 -3.45
C GLU A 198 19.79 5.11 -2.85
N ALA A 199 19.88 4.84 -1.55
CA ALA A 199 19.00 3.90 -0.83
C ALA A 199 17.50 4.25 -0.91
N CYS A 200 17.16 5.48 -1.29
CA CYS A 200 15.78 5.93 -1.52
C CYS A 200 15.27 5.68 -2.95
N THR A 201 16.08 5.14 -3.87
CA THR A 201 15.68 4.73 -5.22
C THR A 201 15.31 3.25 -5.27
N SER A 202 14.62 2.80 -6.32
CA SER A 202 14.29 1.37 -6.49
C SER A 202 15.55 0.51 -6.55
N ALA A 203 16.56 0.92 -7.31
CA ALA A 203 17.85 0.23 -7.37
C ALA A 203 18.60 0.22 -6.02
N GLY A 204 18.61 1.34 -5.29
CA GLY A 204 19.23 1.38 -3.96
C GLY A 204 18.53 0.48 -2.95
N VAL A 205 17.19 0.42 -2.99
CA VAL A 205 16.42 -0.53 -2.18
C VAL A 205 16.77 -1.98 -2.52
N ALA A 206 16.95 -2.31 -3.81
CA ALA A 206 17.37 -3.64 -4.24
C ALA A 206 18.80 -3.98 -3.79
N LYS A 207 19.70 -2.98 -3.79
CA LYS A 207 21.12 -3.13 -3.40
C LYS A 207 21.30 -3.28 -1.88
N TYR A 208 20.70 -2.37 -1.12
CA TYR A 208 20.91 -2.19 0.32
C TYR A 208 19.84 -2.82 1.20
N GLY A 209 18.62 -3.02 0.68
CA GLY A 209 17.52 -3.56 1.45
C GLY A 209 17.66 -5.07 1.73
N LYS A 210 17.22 -5.48 2.91
CA LYS A 210 16.97 -6.88 3.26
C LYS A 210 15.54 -7.24 2.81
N PRO A 211 15.35 -8.14 1.83
CA PRO A 211 14.03 -8.67 1.52
C PRO A 211 13.44 -9.38 2.75
N ILE A 212 12.15 -9.20 3.00
CA ILE A 212 11.44 -9.88 4.09
C ILE A 212 10.29 -10.73 3.53
N GLY A 213 9.99 -11.84 4.22
CA GLY A 213 8.88 -12.74 3.92
C GLY A 213 7.68 -12.56 4.86
N LEU A 214 6.69 -13.44 4.73
CA LEU A 214 5.46 -13.41 5.55
C LEU A 214 5.70 -13.67 7.04
N ASP A 215 6.79 -14.35 7.39
CA ASP A 215 7.15 -14.71 8.77
C ASP A 215 7.98 -13.64 9.49
N GLU A 216 8.36 -12.55 8.82
CA GLU A 216 9.16 -11.51 9.45
C GLU A 216 8.33 -10.81 10.53
N LYS A 217 8.87 -10.79 11.75
CA LYS A 217 8.23 -10.11 12.90
C LYS A 217 8.58 -8.64 12.89
N ILE A 218 7.66 -7.83 12.37
CA ILE A 218 7.81 -6.38 12.27
C ILE A 218 6.55 -5.67 12.74
N ARG A 219 6.70 -4.52 13.39
CA ARG A 219 5.61 -3.57 13.66
C ARG A 219 5.86 -2.32 12.82
N VAL A 220 4.86 -1.91 12.06
CA VAL A 220 4.90 -0.67 11.27
C VAL A 220 4.11 0.39 12.02
N ASP A 221 4.78 1.48 12.38
CA ASP A 221 4.18 2.53 13.22
C ASP A 221 3.38 3.53 12.39
N ILE A 222 3.70 3.68 11.11
CA ILE A 222 3.05 4.62 10.18
C ILE A 222 3.18 4.12 8.74
N ILE A 223 2.13 4.29 7.94
CA ILE A 223 2.15 4.01 6.50
C ILE A 223 2.02 5.32 5.73
N VAL A 224 2.99 5.60 4.85
CA VAL A 224 2.94 6.70 3.89
C VAL A 224 2.61 6.16 2.50
N ILE A 225 1.38 6.43 2.04
CA ILE A 225 0.80 5.89 0.81
C ILE A 225 0.70 6.93 -0.31
N GLY A 226 1.03 6.53 -1.53
CA GLY A 226 0.94 7.40 -2.71
C GLY A 226 -0.52 7.53 -3.18
N SER A 227 -0.93 8.74 -3.54
CA SER A 227 -2.30 9.02 -4.00
C SER A 227 -2.31 9.89 -5.27
N VAL A 228 -3.28 9.64 -6.16
CA VAL A 228 -3.61 10.51 -7.29
C VAL A 228 -4.57 11.60 -6.83
N ALA A 229 -5.62 11.24 -6.09
CA ALA A 229 -6.61 12.16 -5.55
C ALA A 229 -6.97 11.78 -4.12
N VAL A 230 -7.27 12.78 -3.28
CA VAL A 230 -7.64 12.58 -1.88
C VAL A 230 -8.73 13.58 -1.48
N ASP A 231 -9.74 13.11 -0.76
CA ASP A 231 -10.77 13.93 -0.18
C ASP A 231 -10.37 14.40 1.24
N PRO A 232 -10.24 15.72 1.48
CA PRO A 232 -9.80 16.24 2.77
C PRO A 232 -10.84 16.12 3.88
N THR A 233 -12.12 15.96 3.53
CA THR A 233 -13.23 15.86 4.50
C THR A 233 -13.45 14.43 4.92
N THR A 234 -13.39 13.49 3.97
CA THR A 234 -13.74 12.08 4.23
C THR A 234 -12.51 11.19 4.42
N GLY A 235 -11.33 11.62 3.96
CA GLY A 235 -10.13 10.77 3.90
C GLY A 235 -10.19 9.69 2.82
N ALA A 236 -11.21 9.70 1.95
CA ALA A 236 -11.25 8.84 0.79
C ALA A 236 -10.08 9.16 -0.15
N ARG A 237 -9.46 8.14 -0.73
CA ARG A 237 -8.34 8.33 -1.66
C ARG A 237 -8.43 7.43 -2.88
N LEU A 238 -7.80 7.89 -3.96
CA LEU A 238 -7.59 7.10 -5.17
C LEU A 238 -6.09 6.97 -5.44
N GLY A 239 -5.58 5.74 -5.46
CA GLY A 239 -4.26 5.42 -6.02
C GLY A 239 -4.26 5.43 -7.56
N LYS A 240 -3.15 5.01 -8.17
CA LYS A 240 -2.99 4.96 -9.64
C LYS A 240 -3.85 3.90 -10.36
N GLY A 241 -4.43 2.94 -9.63
CA GLY A 241 -5.40 1.98 -10.16
C GLY A 241 -4.96 0.51 -10.22
N GLU A 242 -3.70 0.19 -9.88
CA GLU A 242 -3.22 -1.21 -9.93
C GLU A 242 -3.61 -2.06 -8.70
N GLY A 243 -4.06 -1.44 -7.60
CA GLY A 243 -4.46 -2.15 -6.38
C GLY A 243 -3.31 -2.68 -5.51
N PHE A 244 -2.05 -2.39 -5.86
CA PHE A 244 -0.88 -2.90 -5.11
C PHE A 244 -0.80 -2.35 -3.69
N ALA A 245 -1.13 -1.08 -3.47
CA ALA A 245 -1.03 -0.48 -2.15
C ALA A 245 -2.07 -1.05 -1.16
N GLU A 246 -3.25 -1.40 -1.67
CA GLU A 246 -4.30 -2.09 -0.93
C GLU A 246 -3.88 -3.53 -0.58
N LEU A 247 -3.21 -4.23 -1.51
CA LEU A 247 -2.65 -5.57 -1.25
C LEU A 247 -1.50 -5.55 -0.24
N GLU A 248 -0.59 -4.59 -0.38
CA GLU A 248 0.48 -4.33 0.58
C GLU A 248 -0.08 -4.12 1.99
N TYR A 249 -1.15 -3.31 2.12
CA TYR A 249 -1.84 -3.09 3.38
C TYR A 249 -2.48 -4.38 3.91
N GLY A 250 -3.23 -5.11 3.07
CA GLY A 250 -3.90 -6.35 3.48
C GLY A 250 -2.92 -7.44 3.96
N MET A 251 -1.76 -7.56 3.31
CA MET A 251 -0.70 -8.48 3.74
C MET A 251 -0.05 -8.04 5.06
N LEU A 252 0.21 -6.75 5.26
CA LEU A 252 0.71 -6.25 6.55
C LEU A 252 -0.30 -6.47 7.68
N ARG A 253 -1.61 -6.38 7.40
CA ARG A 253 -2.65 -6.75 8.38
C ARG A 253 -2.62 -8.23 8.71
N TYR A 254 -2.50 -9.09 7.69
CA TYR A 254 -2.39 -10.53 7.91
C TYR A 254 -1.21 -10.88 8.82
N MET A 255 -0.06 -10.23 8.63
CA MET A 255 1.13 -10.47 9.46
C MET A 255 1.00 -9.95 10.90
N GLY A 256 -0.07 -9.24 11.24
CA GLY A 256 -0.17 -8.50 12.50
C GLY A 256 0.84 -7.35 12.61
N ALA A 257 1.41 -6.90 11.50
CA ALA A 257 2.40 -5.83 11.46
C ALA A 257 1.78 -4.44 11.63
N ILE A 258 0.48 -4.33 11.36
CA ILE A 258 -0.33 -3.12 11.50
C ILE A 258 -1.69 -3.46 12.11
N ASP A 259 -2.34 -2.47 12.70
CA ASP A 259 -3.67 -2.57 13.30
C ASP A 259 -4.48 -1.29 13.00
N ASP A 260 -5.70 -1.15 13.52
CA ASP A 260 -6.59 -0.03 13.18
C ASP A 260 -6.02 1.32 13.66
N SER A 261 -5.14 1.27 14.67
CA SER A 261 -4.46 2.44 15.21
C SER A 261 -3.29 2.90 14.36
N THR A 262 -2.77 2.08 13.43
CA THR A 262 -1.66 2.47 12.55
C THR A 262 -2.08 3.63 11.66
N PRO A 263 -1.46 4.83 11.78
CA PRO A 263 -1.83 5.99 10.97
C PRO A 263 -1.46 5.83 9.49
N ILE A 264 -2.38 6.21 8.62
CA ILE A 264 -2.21 6.24 7.17
C ILE A 264 -2.05 7.69 6.72
N VAL A 265 -0.89 8.01 6.18
CA VAL A 265 -0.50 9.36 5.76
C VAL A 265 -0.29 9.40 4.26
N THR A 266 -0.68 10.51 3.62
CA THR A 266 -0.39 10.76 2.22
C THR A 266 0.25 12.13 2.04
N SER A 267 1.18 12.23 1.09
CA SER A 267 1.82 13.49 0.70
C SER A 267 1.47 13.80 -0.75
N VAL A 268 0.72 14.88 -0.98
CA VAL A 268 0.16 15.23 -2.30
C VAL A 268 0.26 16.73 -2.56
N HIS A 269 0.09 17.15 -3.81
CA HIS A 269 -0.08 18.56 -4.14
C HIS A 269 -1.48 19.07 -3.76
N ASP A 270 -1.65 20.36 -3.49
CA ASP A 270 -2.95 20.96 -3.17
C ASP A 270 -4.00 20.73 -4.27
N LYS A 271 -3.57 20.62 -5.53
CA LYS A 271 -4.43 20.31 -6.69
C LYS A 271 -4.90 18.85 -6.76
N GLN A 272 -4.39 17.99 -5.90
CA GLN A 272 -4.84 16.61 -5.76
C GLN A 272 -5.92 16.47 -4.67
N LEU A 273 -6.21 17.54 -3.92
CA LEU A 273 -7.36 17.59 -3.03
C LEU A 273 -8.63 17.73 -3.85
N VAL A 274 -9.59 16.84 -3.62
CA VAL A 274 -10.87 16.78 -4.35
C VAL A 274 -12.03 16.67 -3.37
N GLY A 275 -13.24 17.06 -3.76
CA GLY A 275 -14.44 16.96 -2.91
C GLY A 275 -15.53 16.08 -3.51
N ASP A 276 -15.19 15.28 -4.52
CA ASP A 276 -16.12 14.52 -5.36
C ASP A 276 -15.79 13.01 -5.38
N ILE A 277 -15.15 12.47 -4.33
CA ILE A 277 -14.99 11.02 -4.18
C ILE A 277 -16.24 10.44 -3.51
N PRO A 278 -17.07 9.64 -4.23
CA PRO A 278 -18.27 9.02 -3.67
C PRO A 278 -17.89 7.91 -2.67
N VAL A 279 -17.97 8.21 -1.38
CA VAL A 279 -17.60 7.27 -0.30
C VAL A 279 -18.40 5.99 -0.35
N GLU A 280 -19.68 6.07 -0.71
CA GLU A 280 -20.60 4.95 -0.84
C GLU A 280 -20.26 3.98 -1.98
N LYS A 281 -19.39 4.40 -2.91
CA LYS A 281 -18.88 3.56 -4.01
C LYS A 281 -17.47 3.03 -3.77
N LEU A 282 -16.88 3.31 -2.61
CA LEU A 282 -15.61 2.72 -2.22
C LEU A 282 -15.78 1.22 -2.01
N LEU A 283 -14.74 0.49 -2.38
CA LEU A 283 -14.66 -0.94 -2.17
C LEU A 283 -14.12 -1.20 -0.77
N ILE A 284 -14.46 -2.36 -0.20
CA ILE A 284 -14.08 -2.76 1.15
C ILE A 284 -12.56 -2.83 1.38
N HIS A 285 -11.78 -2.88 0.31
CA HIS A 285 -10.31 -2.89 0.32
C HIS A 285 -9.66 -1.52 0.07
N ASP A 286 -10.44 -0.47 -0.24
CA ASP A 286 -9.89 0.88 -0.43
C ASP A 286 -9.42 1.42 0.94
N VAL A 287 -8.10 1.58 1.12
CA VAL A 287 -7.54 2.09 2.38
C VAL A 287 -7.74 3.61 2.47
N PRO A 288 -8.46 4.16 3.46
CA PRO A 288 -8.58 5.60 3.65
C PRO A 288 -7.29 6.22 4.21
N VAL A 289 -7.20 7.55 4.25
CA VAL A 289 -6.08 8.27 4.85
C VAL A 289 -6.53 9.05 6.08
N ASP A 290 -5.70 9.01 7.12
CA ASP A 290 -5.93 9.71 8.39
C ASP A 290 -5.35 11.14 8.33
N ILE A 291 -4.21 11.31 7.64
CA ILE A 291 -3.48 12.58 7.56
C ILE A 291 -3.04 12.87 6.13
N ILE A 292 -3.29 14.10 5.68
CA ILE A 292 -2.89 14.61 4.36
C ILE A 292 -1.89 15.73 4.55
N CYS A 293 -0.71 15.60 3.95
CA CYS A 293 0.30 16.65 3.91
C CYS A 293 0.38 17.23 2.49
N THR A 294 0.13 18.53 2.36
CA THR A 294 0.37 19.29 1.12
C THR A 294 1.48 20.31 1.33
N PRO A 295 2.05 20.92 0.28
CA PRO A 295 3.01 22.02 0.45
C PRO A 295 2.50 23.16 1.34
N THR A 296 1.18 23.41 1.37
CA THR A 296 0.60 24.53 2.13
C THR A 296 0.09 24.14 3.52
N GLN A 297 -0.43 22.93 3.71
CA GLN A 297 -1.15 22.56 4.95
C GLN A 297 -0.99 21.09 5.36
N VAL A 298 -1.40 20.80 6.60
CA VAL A 298 -1.58 19.45 7.14
C VAL A 298 -3.05 19.32 7.52
N ILE A 299 -3.72 18.28 7.05
CA ILE A 299 -5.15 18.04 7.26
C ILE A 299 -5.31 16.70 7.97
N PHE A 300 -6.00 16.71 9.10
CA PHE A 300 -6.45 15.50 9.80
C PHE A 300 -7.88 15.21 9.37
N THR A 301 -8.10 14.09 8.69
CA THR A 301 -9.39 13.80 8.04
C THR A 301 -10.44 13.35 9.04
N ASN A 302 -10.02 12.80 10.20
CA ASN A 302 -10.89 12.13 11.16
C ASN A 302 -11.84 11.15 10.47
N THR A 303 -11.32 10.44 9.47
CA THR A 303 -12.12 9.58 8.58
C THR A 303 -12.94 8.57 9.37
N THR A 304 -14.21 8.44 9.01
CA THR A 304 -15.10 7.39 9.51
C THR A 304 -15.11 6.16 8.61
N ILE A 305 -14.34 6.18 7.51
CA ILE A 305 -14.23 5.06 6.59
C ILE A 305 -13.43 3.96 7.29
N PRO A 306 -13.97 2.73 7.41
CA PRO A 306 -13.25 1.66 8.09
C PRO A 306 -12.00 1.27 7.31
N LYS A 307 -10.91 1.03 8.01
CA LYS A 307 -9.69 0.46 7.41
C LYS A 307 -9.95 -1.02 7.06
N PRO A 308 -9.40 -1.51 5.94
CA PRO A 308 -9.52 -2.93 5.57
C PRO A 308 -9.02 -3.86 6.68
N GLN A 309 -9.63 -5.03 6.82
CA GLN A 309 -9.26 -5.99 7.88
C GLN A 309 -8.28 -7.08 7.42
N GLY A 310 -7.88 -7.05 6.15
CA GLY A 310 -6.96 -8.02 5.57
C GLY A 310 -7.09 -8.09 4.07
N ILE A 311 -6.94 -9.30 3.53
CA ILE A 311 -7.08 -9.58 2.10
C ILE A 311 -8.47 -10.17 1.86
N TYR A 312 -9.19 -9.59 0.89
CA TYR A 312 -10.48 -10.10 0.41
C TYR A 312 -10.22 -10.97 -0.81
N TRP A 313 -10.17 -12.28 -0.60
CA TRP A 313 -9.77 -13.27 -1.62
C TRP A 313 -10.78 -13.38 -2.77
N GLU A 314 -12.05 -13.13 -2.46
CA GLU A 314 -13.17 -13.02 -3.39
C GLU A 314 -13.09 -11.82 -4.34
N GLU A 315 -12.22 -10.83 -4.04
CA GLU A 315 -11.96 -9.69 -4.92
C GLU A 315 -10.70 -9.90 -5.79
N LEU A 316 -9.96 -11.00 -5.59
CA LEU A 316 -8.71 -11.26 -6.30
C LEU A 316 -8.91 -12.21 -7.47
N SER A 317 -8.66 -11.72 -8.68
CA SER A 317 -8.73 -12.53 -9.89
C SER A 317 -7.70 -13.66 -9.90
N PRO A 318 -7.98 -14.79 -10.60
CA PRO A 318 -7.00 -15.84 -10.85
C PRO A 318 -5.72 -15.30 -11.51
N GLU A 319 -5.85 -14.33 -12.40
CA GLU A 319 -4.73 -13.69 -13.09
C GLU A 319 -3.83 -12.95 -12.09
N LYS A 320 -4.40 -12.21 -11.13
CA LYS A 320 -3.62 -11.45 -10.14
C LYS A 320 -2.90 -12.34 -9.18
N LEU A 321 -3.58 -13.39 -8.73
CA LEU A 321 -2.96 -14.45 -7.94
C LEU A 321 -1.81 -15.09 -8.72
N SER A 322 -2.00 -15.40 -10.01
CA SER A 322 -0.93 -16.01 -10.82
C SER A 322 0.33 -15.14 -10.94
N GLN A 323 0.14 -13.81 -10.98
CA GLN A 323 1.19 -12.82 -11.16
C GLN A 323 1.98 -12.51 -9.90
N ILE A 324 1.35 -12.56 -8.72
CA ILE A 324 1.95 -12.12 -7.45
C ILE A 324 2.29 -13.33 -6.59
N LEU A 325 3.57 -13.70 -6.59
CA LEU A 325 4.09 -14.90 -5.90
C LEU A 325 3.70 -14.95 -4.43
N ILE A 326 3.90 -13.84 -3.71
CA ILE A 326 3.65 -13.78 -2.27
C ILE A 326 2.17 -13.98 -1.92
N LEU A 327 1.24 -13.58 -2.80
CA LEU A 327 -0.19 -13.82 -2.60
C LEU A 327 -0.54 -15.30 -2.77
N ARG A 328 0.13 -16.01 -3.69
CA ARG A 328 -0.07 -17.46 -3.86
C ARG A 328 0.43 -18.24 -2.66
N GLU A 329 1.62 -17.87 -2.18
CA GLU A 329 2.22 -18.45 -0.98
C GLU A 329 1.29 -18.24 0.21
N LEU A 330 0.85 -17.00 0.42
CA LEU A 330 -0.09 -16.65 1.48
C LEU A 330 -1.42 -17.41 1.36
N LYS A 331 -2.02 -17.46 0.17
CA LYS A 331 -3.28 -18.20 -0.06
C LYS A 331 -3.09 -19.68 0.27
N SER A 332 -2.04 -20.30 -0.28
CA SER A 332 -1.74 -21.72 -0.04
C SER A 332 -1.53 -22.01 1.44
N ARG A 333 -0.85 -21.12 2.16
CA ARG A 333 -0.61 -21.26 3.60
C ARG A 333 -1.92 -21.25 4.38
N ILE A 334 -2.79 -20.27 4.14
CA ILE A 334 -4.08 -20.18 4.82
C ILE A 334 -4.95 -21.40 4.50
N GLU A 335 -4.97 -21.86 3.24
CA GLU A 335 -5.74 -23.04 2.85
C GLU A 335 -5.23 -24.32 3.55
N GLN A 336 -3.91 -24.43 3.75
CA GLN A 336 -3.30 -25.54 4.49
C GLN A 336 -3.60 -25.46 5.99
N GLU A 337 -3.48 -24.28 6.60
CA GLU A 337 -3.69 -24.07 8.04
C GLU A 337 -5.18 -24.23 8.42
N THR A 338 -6.10 -23.81 7.55
CA THR A 338 -7.55 -23.87 7.80
C THR A 338 -8.22 -25.14 7.26
N GLY A 339 -7.57 -25.86 6.34
CA GLY A 339 -8.15 -26.97 5.60
C GLY A 339 -9.27 -26.57 4.63
N GLN A 340 -9.48 -25.27 4.39
CA GLN A 340 -10.55 -24.74 3.54
C GLN A 340 -9.96 -24.03 2.33
N LYS A 341 -10.53 -24.28 1.14
CA LYS A 341 -10.18 -23.51 -0.05
C LYS A 341 -10.72 -22.10 0.06
N LEU A 342 -9.86 -21.12 -0.16
CA LEU A 342 -10.22 -19.72 -0.17
C LEU A 342 -10.90 -19.36 -1.49
N PRO A 343 -11.86 -18.42 -1.49
CA PRO A 343 -12.52 -17.99 -2.72
C PRO A 343 -11.54 -17.30 -3.69
N CYS A 344 -12.01 -17.11 -4.92
CA CYS A 344 -11.30 -16.37 -5.95
C CYS A 344 -12.30 -15.45 -6.63
N GLY A 345 -11.86 -14.23 -6.95
CA GLY A 345 -12.68 -13.26 -7.64
C GLY A 345 -12.87 -13.54 -9.13
N PRO A 346 -13.64 -12.70 -9.82
CA PRO A 346 -13.85 -12.82 -11.25
C PRO A 346 -12.53 -12.62 -12.01
N SER A 347 -12.44 -13.22 -13.21
CA SER A 347 -11.30 -13.02 -14.11
C SER A 347 -11.15 -11.55 -14.48
N GLU A 348 -9.90 -11.07 -14.52
CA GLU A 348 -9.60 -9.70 -14.91
C GLU A 348 -8.45 -9.64 -15.92
N LYS A 349 -8.50 -8.69 -16.85
CA LYS A 349 -7.40 -8.49 -17.80
C LYS A 349 -6.31 -7.63 -17.16
N LEU A 350 -5.24 -8.26 -16.73
CA LEU A 350 -4.10 -7.59 -16.12
C LEU A 350 -3.04 -7.15 -17.14
N PRO A 351 -2.23 -6.12 -16.79
CA PRO A 351 -1.04 -5.78 -17.55
C PRO A 351 -0.04 -6.94 -17.60
N PRO A 352 0.75 -7.04 -18.70
CA PRO A 352 1.77 -8.07 -18.81
C PRO A 352 2.82 -7.93 -17.70
N THR A 353 3.11 -9.05 -17.05
CA THR A 353 4.26 -9.21 -16.14
C THR A 353 5.49 -9.70 -16.89
N ALA A 354 6.66 -9.62 -16.26
CA ALA A 354 7.88 -10.21 -16.81
C ALA A 354 7.62 -11.68 -17.19
N ARG A 355 7.95 -12.08 -18.43
CA ARG A 355 7.98 -13.51 -18.80
C ARG A 355 9.14 -14.16 -18.06
N ARG A 356 8.86 -15.27 -17.38
CA ARG A 356 9.88 -16.05 -16.69
C ARG A 356 10.86 -16.65 -17.70
N GLY A 357 12.15 -16.45 -17.50
CA GLY A 357 13.11 -17.51 -17.79
C GLY A 357 12.82 -18.66 -16.81
N ARG A 358 12.66 -19.88 -17.33
CA ARG A 358 12.62 -21.08 -16.48
C ARG A 358 14.03 -21.19 -15.87
N HIS A 359 14.13 -21.04 -14.55
CA HIS A 359 15.29 -21.51 -13.79
C HIS A 359 14.94 -22.86 -13.17
#